data_AF-A0A932T4D2-F1
#
_entry.id   AF-A0A932T4D2-F1
#
_cell.length_a   1.000
_cell.length_b   1.000
_cell.length_c   1.000
_cell.angle_alpha   90.00
_cell.angle_beta   90.00
_cell.angle_gamma   90.00
#
_symmetry.space_group_name_H-M   'P 1'
#
loop_
_entity.id
_entity.type
_entity.pdbx_description
1 polymer ?
#
loop_
_entity_poly.entity_id
_entity_poly.type
_entity_poly.pdbx_seq_one_letter_code
_entity_poly.pdbx_strand_id
1 'polypeptide(L)'
;KEGIKEHLVIMSKDYGDIVNVRIHSECLTGDAIGSIKCDCQAQLNYALDFIAKNSGMVIYLRQEGRNIGLLNKVNAYHLQDMGFNTVEANHQLGFASDERTYEIVDFIFEHYGIKKINLMTNNPDKVGQVKIEICERIPIIVGQTTENKDYMSVKKDEMGHMI
;
A
#
# COMPACT_ATOMS: atom_id res chain seq x y z
N LYS A 1 -16.78 11.33 -2.46
CA LYS A 1 -15.38 11.79 -2.73
C LYS A 1 -14.51 10.73 -3.42
N GLU A 2 -14.91 9.45 -3.50
CA GLU A 2 -14.19 8.42 -4.28
C GLU A 2 -14.40 8.54 -5.80
N GLY A 3 -15.59 8.90 -6.28
CA GLY A 3 -15.93 8.95 -7.71
C GLY A 3 -15.23 10.01 -8.57
N ILE A 4 -14.18 10.67 -8.08
CA ILE A 4 -13.38 11.66 -8.82
C ILE A 4 -11.87 11.33 -8.74
N LYS A 5 -11.49 10.21 -8.10
CA LYS A 5 -10.09 9.83 -7.97
C LYS A 5 -9.66 8.96 -9.15
N GLU A 6 -8.56 9.34 -9.78
CA GLU A 6 -7.98 8.61 -10.89
C GLU A 6 -7.02 7.52 -10.39
N HIS A 7 -7.54 6.33 -10.15
CA HIS A 7 -6.69 5.17 -9.86
C HIS A 7 -5.97 4.71 -11.14
N LEU A 8 -4.79 4.09 -10.99
CA LEU A 8 -4.00 3.64 -12.13
C LEU A 8 -3.71 2.13 -12.02
N VAL A 9 -3.79 1.44 -13.14
CA VAL A 9 -3.34 0.06 -13.28
C VAL A 9 -2.15 0.02 -14.23
N ILE A 10 -1.04 -0.54 -13.75
CA ILE A 10 0.15 -0.82 -14.55
C ILE A 10 0.24 -2.33 -14.68
N MET A 11 0.24 -2.86 -15.89
CA MET A 11 0.11 -4.30 -16.11
C MET A 11 0.95 -4.78 -17.29
N SER A 12 1.35 -6.04 -17.22
CA SER A 12 1.93 -6.76 -18.35
C SER A 12 0.88 -6.95 -19.43
N LYS A 13 1.32 -6.96 -20.70
CA LYS A 13 0.41 -7.15 -21.85
C LYS A 13 -0.37 -8.45 -21.75
N ASP A 14 0.31 -9.51 -21.34
CA ASP A 14 -0.24 -10.85 -21.16
C ASP A 14 0.04 -11.32 -19.73
N TYR A 15 -0.92 -12.02 -19.11
CA TYR A 15 -0.80 -12.67 -17.81
C TYR A 15 -1.62 -13.95 -17.80
N GLY A 16 -1.24 -14.90 -16.95
CA GLY A 16 -1.94 -16.20 -16.83
C GLY A 16 -3.25 -16.11 -16.05
N ASP A 17 -3.89 -17.27 -15.85
CA ASP A 17 -5.16 -17.39 -15.12
C ASP A 17 -5.06 -16.97 -13.65
N ILE A 18 -3.86 -17.05 -13.08
CA ILE A 18 -3.53 -16.55 -11.74
C ILE A 18 -2.59 -15.36 -11.91
N VAL A 19 -3.04 -14.18 -11.47
CA VAL A 19 -2.33 -12.92 -11.72
C VAL A 19 -1.49 -12.53 -10.51
N ASN A 20 -0.21 -12.20 -10.70
CA ASN A 20 0.60 -11.60 -9.64
C ASN A 20 0.16 -10.14 -9.47
N VAL A 21 -0.38 -9.78 -8.31
CA VAL A 21 -0.97 -8.47 -8.07
C VAL A 21 -0.32 -7.77 -6.90
N ARG A 22 0.01 -6.49 -7.09
CA ARG A 22 0.36 -5.56 -6.02
C ARG A 22 -0.73 -4.51 -5.91
N ILE A 23 -1.33 -4.38 -4.74
CA ILE A 23 -2.20 -3.24 -4.42
C ILE A 23 -1.37 -2.22 -3.64
N HIS A 24 -1.00 -1.12 -4.29
CA HIS A 24 -0.20 -0.05 -3.73
C HIS A 24 -1.07 1.14 -3.36
N SER A 25 -0.98 1.61 -2.12
CA SER A 25 -1.63 2.85 -1.71
C SER A 25 -0.64 3.99 -1.94
N GLU A 26 -1.08 5.03 -2.66
CA GLU A 26 -0.30 6.22 -2.98
C GLU A 26 0.44 6.78 -1.75
N CYS A 27 1.71 7.09 -1.93
CA CYS A 27 2.56 7.74 -0.96
C CYS A 27 3.49 8.71 -1.68
N LEU A 28 3.03 9.91 -2.02
CA LEU A 28 3.78 10.93 -2.78
C LEU A 28 5.19 11.14 -2.23
N THR A 29 5.30 11.27 -0.90
CA THR A 29 6.59 11.51 -0.23
C THR A 29 7.58 10.39 -0.49
N GLY A 30 7.14 9.13 -0.47
CA GLY A 30 7.99 7.98 -0.79
C GLY A 30 8.16 7.82 -2.31
N ASP A 31 7.04 7.62 -2.99
CA ASP A 31 6.98 7.18 -4.38
C ASP A 31 7.65 8.15 -5.36
N ALA A 32 7.47 9.47 -5.17
CA ALA A 32 7.98 10.49 -6.09
C ALA A 32 9.12 11.34 -5.52
N ILE A 33 9.11 11.63 -4.22
CA ILE A 33 10.04 12.61 -3.60
C ILE A 33 11.24 11.90 -2.91
N GLY A 34 11.24 10.57 -2.81
CA GLY A 34 12.37 9.81 -2.29
C GLY A 34 12.53 9.88 -0.76
N SER A 35 11.43 10.04 -0.03
CA SER A 35 11.43 10.04 1.44
C SER A 35 12.00 8.75 2.01
N ILE A 36 13.05 8.87 2.82
CA ILE A 36 13.66 7.76 3.57
C ILE A 36 12.88 7.39 4.84
N LYS A 37 11.90 8.21 5.26
CA LYS A 37 11.06 7.94 6.45
C LYS A 37 10.10 6.75 6.27
N CYS A 38 9.91 6.25 5.05
CA CYS A 38 9.03 5.13 4.75
C CYS A 38 9.61 4.22 3.66
N ASP A 39 9.10 3.00 3.57
CA ASP A 39 9.53 1.99 2.59
C ASP A 39 8.65 1.95 1.32
N CYS A 40 7.68 2.87 1.17
CA CYS A 40 6.71 2.86 0.07
C CYS A 40 7.35 2.82 -1.32
N GLN A 41 8.38 3.65 -1.54
CA GLN A 41 9.09 3.69 -2.82
C GLN A 41 9.75 2.36 -3.16
N ALA A 42 10.44 1.77 -2.18
CA ALA A 42 11.10 0.48 -2.36
C ALA A 42 10.07 -0.62 -2.66
N GLN A 43 8.92 -0.61 -1.98
CA GLN A 43 7.85 -1.57 -2.26
C GLN A 43 7.24 -1.39 -3.66
N LEU A 44 7.06 -0.15 -4.12
CA LEU A 44 6.55 0.14 -5.46
C LEU A 44 7.53 -0.34 -6.53
N ASN A 45 8.80 0.02 -6.40
CA ASN A 45 9.87 -0.38 -7.32
C ASN A 45 10.01 -1.90 -7.37
N TYR A 46 10.03 -2.56 -6.21
CA TYR A 46 10.05 -4.02 -6.13
C TYR A 46 8.90 -4.65 -6.92
N ALA A 47 7.68 -4.14 -6.76
CA ALA A 47 6.51 -4.68 -7.44
C ALA A 47 6.55 -4.46 -8.96
N LEU A 48 7.01 -3.29 -9.41
CA LEU A 48 7.18 -2.99 -10.83
C LEU A 48 8.24 -3.91 -11.47
N ASP A 49 9.39 -4.08 -10.81
CA ASP A 49 10.44 -5.01 -11.25
C ASP A 49 9.95 -6.47 -11.26
N PHE A 50 9.12 -6.83 -10.28
CA PHE A 50 8.56 -8.18 -10.19
C PHE A 50 7.62 -8.47 -11.37
N ILE A 51 6.68 -7.58 -11.68
CA ILE A 51 5.73 -7.80 -12.78
C ILE A 51 6.41 -7.69 -14.16
N ALA A 52 7.51 -6.93 -14.27
CA ALA A 52 8.31 -6.91 -15.49
C ALA A 52 8.97 -8.27 -15.80
N LYS A 53 9.31 -9.06 -14.77
CA LYS A 53 9.96 -10.37 -14.92
C LYS A 53 8.98 -11.54 -14.94
N ASN A 54 7.89 -11.46 -14.17
CA ASN A 54 7.01 -12.59 -13.91
C ASN A 54 5.59 -12.41 -14.47
N SER A 55 5.34 -11.30 -15.14
CA SER A 55 4.01 -10.82 -15.54
C SER A 55 3.07 -10.55 -14.35
N GLY A 56 2.23 -9.52 -14.48
CA GLY A 56 1.26 -9.21 -13.45
C GLY A 56 0.71 -7.80 -13.53
N MET A 57 0.25 -7.31 -12.38
CA MET A 57 -0.48 -6.06 -12.24
C MET A 57 -0.07 -5.31 -10.97
N VAL A 58 0.19 -4.01 -11.08
CA VAL A 58 0.27 -3.06 -9.97
C VAL A 58 -0.95 -2.14 -10.04
N ILE A 59 -1.78 -2.20 -9.00
CA ILE A 59 -2.92 -1.31 -8.81
C ILE A 59 -2.48 -0.18 -7.89
N TYR A 60 -2.37 1.03 -8.43
CA TYR A 60 -2.00 2.24 -7.70
C TYR A 60 -3.24 3.01 -7.26
N LEU A 61 -3.56 2.91 -5.97
CA LEU A 61 -4.72 3.53 -5.37
C LEU A 61 -4.42 4.93 -4.85
N ARG A 62 -5.14 5.94 -5.35
CA ARG A 62 -5.03 7.34 -4.91
C ARG A 62 -5.72 7.59 -3.56
N GLN A 63 -5.16 6.97 -2.52
CA GLN A 63 -5.62 7.03 -1.14
C GLN A 63 -4.47 7.42 -0.20
N GLU A 64 -3.81 8.54 -0.52
CA GLU A 64 -2.70 9.09 0.26
C GLU A 64 -3.01 9.19 1.77
N GLY A 65 -2.00 8.86 2.59
CA GLY A 65 -2.10 8.97 4.04
C GLY A 65 -3.15 8.06 4.68
N ARG A 66 -3.50 6.91 4.07
CA ARG A 66 -4.67 6.10 4.49
C ARG A 66 -5.98 6.84 4.31
N ASN A 67 -6.09 7.54 3.19
CA ASN A 67 -7.25 8.32 2.79
C ASN A 67 -7.51 9.63 3.57
N ILE A 68 -6.63 10.01 4.50
CA ILE A 68 -6.69 11.34 5.16
C ILE A 68 -6.09 12.45 4.28
N GLY A 69 -5.35 12.08 3.23
CA GLY A 69 -4.72 13.01 2.29
C GLY A 69 -3.34 13.53 2.74
N LEU A 70 -2.60 14.10 1.79
CA LEU A 70 -1.20 14.52 1.97
C LEU A 70 -1.02 15.56 3.08
N LEU A 71 -1.88 16.58 3.12
CA LEU A 71 -1.76 17.68 4.10
C LEU A 71 -1.85 17.14 5.54
N ASN A 72 -2.80 16.25 5.79
CA ASN A 72 -3.01 15.66 7.10
C ASN A 72 -1.89 14.68 7.46
N LYS A 73 -1.32 13.98 6.47
CA LYS A 73 -0.10 13.18 6.67
C LYS A 73 1.09 14.04 7.09
N VAL A 74 1.28 15.22 6.49
CA VAL A 74 2.34 16.16 6.90
C VAL A 74 2.09 16.68 8.32
N ASN A 75 0.85 17.01 8.67
CA ASN A 75 0.50 17.40 10.03
C ASN A 75 0.74 16.26 11.03
N ALA A 76 0.43 15.01 10.66
CA ALA A 76 0.70 13.84 11.49
C ALA A 76 2.20 13.63 11.70
N TYR A 77 3.03 13.84 10.67
CA TYR A 77 4.48 13.82 10.82
C TYR A 77 5.00 14.93 11.74
N HIS A 78 4.42 16.13 11.68
CA HIS A 78 4.79 17.19 12.61
C HIS A 78 4.49 16.80 14.06
N LEU A 79 3.34 16.19 14.33
CA LEU A 79 3.00 15.67 15.66
C LEU A 79 3.94 14.53 16.08
N GLN A 80 4.31 13.63 15.17
CA GLN A 80 5.29 12.58 15.47
C GLN A 80 6.68 13.14 15.78
N ASP A 81 7.12 14.16 15.05
CA ASP A 81 8.38 14.86 15.33
C ASP A 81 8.35 15.58 16.70
N MET A 82 7.15 15.85 17.26
CA MET A 82 6.93 16.35 18.61
C MET A 82 6.81 15.25 19.69
N GLY A 83 6.89 13.97 19.30
CA GLY A 83 6.92 12.81 20.20
C GLY A 83 5.60 12.04 20.32
N PHE A 84 4.56 12.38 19.57
CA PHE A 84 3.31 11.61 19.55
C PHE A 84 3.47 10.33 18.73
N ASN A 85 2.84 9.23 19.16
CA ASN A 85 2.80 8.03 18.34
C ASN A 85 1.82 8.18 17.15
N THR A 86 1.85 7.24 16.20
CA THR A 86 1.05 7.33 14.96
C THR A 86 -0.45 7.35 15.23
N VAL A 87 -0.92 6.65 16.26
CA VAL A 87 -2.35 6.58 16.61
C VAL A 87 -2.81 7.89 17.25
N GLU A 88 -2.04 8.42 18.19
CA GLU A 88 -2.29 9.70 18.86
C GLU A 88 -2.33 10.86 17.88
N ALA A 89 -1.37 10.90 16.95
CA ALA A 89 -1.30 11.92 15.91
C ALA A 89 -2.57 11.91 15.02
N ASN A 90 -3.03 10.73 14.59
CA ASN A 90 -4.25 10.61 13.77
C ASN A 90 -5.51 10.99 14.56
N HIS A 91 -5.60 10.59 15.83
CA HIS A 91 -6.74 10.91 16.68
C HIS A 91 -6.80 12.42 16.99
N GLN A 92 -5.67 13.09 17.24
CA GLN A 92 -5.62 14.55 17.39
C GLN A 92 -6.08 15.29 16.12
N LEU A 93 -5.83 14.71 14.95
CA LEU A 93 -6.27 15.25 13.68
C LEU A 93 -7.72 14.91 13.33
N GLY A 94 -8.42 14.14 14.18
CA GLY A 94 -9.83 13.79 14.01
C GLY A 94 -10.10 12.66 13.01
N PHE A 95 -9.09 11.82 12.72
CA PHE A 95 -9.21 10.71 11.76
C PHE A 95 -9.18 9.35 12.45
N ALA A 96 -9.86 8.37 11.86
CA ALA A 96 -9.64 6.97 12.22
C ALA A 96 -8.23 6.52 11.83
N SER A 97 -7.80 5.37 12.35
CA SER A 97 -6.48 4.80 12.07
C SER A 97 -6.31 4.36 10.60
N ASP A 98 -7.40 4.07 9.89
CA ASP A 98 -7.44 3.72 8.47
C ASP A 98 -8.83 3.99 7.85
N GLU A 99 -8.91 4.85 6.84
CA GLU A 99 -10.15 5.22 6.14
C GLU A 99 -10.18 4.68 4.70
N ARG A 100 -9.34 3.69 4.38
CA ARG A 100 -9.23 3.12 3.04
C ARG A 100 -10.37 2.16 2.73
N THR A 101 -10.82 2.19 1.48
CA THR A 101 -11.78 1.24 0.90
C THR A 101 -11.10 0.47 -0.23
N TYR A 102 -11.45 -0.81 -0.37
CA TYR A 102 -10.95 -1.68 -1.45
C TYR A 102 -12.01 -1.96 -2.52
N GLU A 103 -13.15 -1.28 -2.48
CA GLU A 103 -14.25 -1.46 -3.45
C GLU A 103 -13.81 -1.21 -4.89
N ILE A 104 -12.95 -0.22 -5.13
CA ILE A 104 -12.38 0.04 -6.45
C ILE A 104 -11.48 -1.11 -6.94
N VAL A 105 -10.84 -1.85 -6.03
CA VAL A 105 -10.02 -3.02 -6.39
C VAL A 105 -10.93 -4.15 -6.88
N ASP A 106 -12.05 -4.38 -6.20
CA ASP A 106 -13.06 -5.36 -6.64
C ASP A 106 -13.55 -5.02 -8.07
N PHE A 107 -13.86 -3.74 -8.33
CA PHE A 107 -14.27 -3.27 -9.66
C PHE A 107 -13.17 -3.47 -10.73
N ILE A 108 -11.90 -3.19 -10.40
CA ILE A 108 -10.77 -3.40 -11.31
C ILE A 108 -10.65 -4.89 -11.67
N PHE A 109 -10.74 -5.79 -10.69
CA PHE A 109 -10.66 -7.22 -10.98
C PHE A 109 -11.82 -7.71 -11.86
N GLU A 110 -13.04 -7.23 -11.60
CA GLU A 110 -14.20 -7.54 -12.44
C GLU A 110 -14.01 -7.03 -13.87
N HIS A 111 -13.54 -5.79 -14.05
CA HIS A 111 -13.27 -5.19 -15.36
C HIS A 111 -12.28 -6.02 -16.21
N TYR A 112 -11.23 -6.54 -15.58
CA TYR A 112 -10.22 -7.38 -16.25
C TYR A 112 -10.56 -8.88 -16.25
N GLY A 113 -11.70 -9.28 -15.69
CA GLY A 113 -12.12 -10.68 -15.59
C GLY A 113 -11.20 -11.55 -14.72
N ILE A 114 -10.46 -10.94 -13.78
CA ILE A 114 -9.52 -11.65 -12.91
C ILE A 114 -10.30 -12.38 -11.82
N LYS A 115 -9.96 -13.65 -11.59
CA LYS A 115 -10.63 -14.51 -10.59
C LYS A 115 -9.71 -15.02 -9.48
N LYS A 116 -8.42 -15.12 -9.77
CA LYS A 116 -7.40 -15.68 -8.87
C LYS A 116 -6.16 -14.81 -8.92
N ILE A 117 -5.56 -14.56 -7.76
CA ILE A 117 -4.35 -13.73 -7.66
C ILE A 117 -3.30 -14.35 -6.75
N ASN A 118 -2.04 -14.02 -7.03
CA ASN A 118 -0.97 -14.07 -6.05
C ASN A 118 -0.74 -12.65 -5.54
N LEU A 119 -0.97 -12.40 -4.25
CA LEU A 119 -0.96 -11.06 -3.69
C LEU A 119 0.40 -10.71 -3.09
N MET A 120 1.02 -9.65 -3.63
CA MET A 120 2.26 -9.05 -3.10
C MET A 120 1.97 -8.14 -1.90
N THR A 121 2.04 -8.68 -0.68
CA THR A 121 1.78 -7.92 0.56
C THR A 121 2.48 -8.48 1.80
N ASN A 122 2.95 -7.57 2.67
CA ASN A 122 3.38 -7.87 4.04
C ASN A 122 2.32 -7.48 5.08
N ASN A 123 1.27 -6.79 4.67
CA ASN A 123 0.18 -6.39 5.54
C ASN A 123 -0.88 -7.52 5.56
N PRO A 124 -1.17 -8.16 6.71
CA PRO A 124 -2.20 -9.19 6.82
C PRO A 124 -3.62 -8.66 6.61
N ASP A 125 -3.93 -7.44 7.05
CA ASP A 125 -5.26 -6.82 6.88
C ASP A 125 -5.63 -6.68 5.40
N LYS A 126 -4.65 -6.39 4.52
CA LYS A 126 -4.84 -6.37 3.07
C LYS A 126 -5.31 -7.71 2.52
N VAL A 127 -4.88 -8.82 3.12
CA VAL A 127 -5.35 -10.16 2.72
C VAL A 127 -6.82 -10.34 3.07
N GLY A 128 -7.26 -9.83 4.24
CA GLY A 128 -8.64 -9.95 4.69
C GLY A 128 -9.64 -9.02 3.99
N GLN A 129 -9.17 -7.89 3.44
CA GLN A 129 -10.03 -6.89 2.80
C GLN A 129 -10.25 -7.12 1.30
N VAL A 130 -9.44 -7.98 0.67
CA VAL A 130 -9.55 -8.32 -0.74
C VAL A 130 -10.47 -9.53 -0.89
N LYS A 131 -11.55 -9.39 -1.67
CA LYS A 131 -12.58 -10.44 -1.79
C LYS A 131 -12.31 -11.50 -2.86
N ILE A 132 -11.25 -11.33 -3.66
CA ILE A 132 -10.87 -12.28 -4.71
C ILE A 132 -10.11 -13.48 -4.13
N GLU A 133 -10.11 -14.63 -4.82
CA GLU A 133 -9.36 -15.81 -4.39
C GLU A 133 -7.85 -15.53 -4.43
N ILE A 134 -7.21 -15.52 -3.25
CA ILE A 134 -5.76 -15.37 -3.12
C ILE A 134 -5.15 -16.78 -3.08
N CYS A 135 -4.48 -17.18 -4.16
CA CYS A 135 -3.80 -18.47 -4.26
C CYS A 135 -2.49 -18.50 -3.48
N GLU A 136 -1.75 -17.39 -3.50
CA GLU A 136 -0.46 -17.27 -2.84
C GLU A 136 -0.24 -15.85 -2.29
N ARG A 137 0.44 -15.73 -1.15
CA ARG A 137 0.99 -14.45 -0.67
C ARG A 137 2.46 -14.37 -1.05
N ILE A 138 2.81 -13.38 -1.86
CA ILE A 138 4.21 -13.09 -2.21
C ILE A 138 4.74 -12.04 -1.22
N PRO A 139 5.77 -12.35 -0.41
CA PRO A 139 6.37 -11.37 0.50
C PRO A 139 7.12 -10.29 -0.27
N ILE A 140 7.08 -9.06 0.24
CA ILE A 140 7.86 -7.95 -0.31
C ILE A 140 9.10 -7.77 0.54
N ILE A 141 10.25 -8.14 -0.01
CA ILE A 141 11.53 -8.06 0.70
C ILE A 141 12.25 -6.81 0.20
N VAL A 142 12.06 -5.72 0.95
CA VAL A 142 12.77 -4.45 0.74
C VAL A 142 13.56 -4.15 2.01
N GLY A 143 14.84 -3.83 1.87
CA GLY A 143 15.76 -3.68 3.00
C GLY A 143 15.33 -2.61 4.01
N GLN A 144 15.80 -2.73 5.26
CA GLN A 144 15.65 -1.70 6.28
C GLN A 144 16.83 -0.72 6.23
N THR A 145 16.55 0.57 6.35
CA THR A 145 17.57 1.62 6.54
C THR A 145 17.55 2.07 8.00
N THR A 146 18.60 2.73 8.47
CA THR A 146 18.68 3.19 9.86
C THR A 146 17.52 4.14 10.21
N GLU A 147 17.08 4.93 9.24
CA GLU A 147 16.04 5.97 9.36
C GLU A 147 14.61 5.42 9.29
N ASN A 148 14.41 4.20 8.78
CA ASN A 148 13.09 3.57 8.69
C ASN A 148 12.86 2.47 9.73
N LYS A 149 13.86 2.15 10.57
CA LYS A 149 13.76 1.11 11.60
C LYS A 149 12.57 1.31 12.53
N ASP A 150 12.39 2.51 13.06
CA ASP A 150 11.30 2.81 14.01
C ASP A 150 9.93 2.75 13.33
N TYR A 151 9.85 3.15 12.06
CA TYR A 151 8.63 3.01 11.28
C TYR A 151 8.31 1.54 10.97
N MET A 152 9.32 0.73 10.70
CA MET A 152 9.18 -0.70 10.43
C MET A 152 8.87 -1.51 11.69
N SER A 153 9.39 -1.12 12.86
CA SER A 153 9.03 -1.74 14.15
C SER A 153 7.58 -1.46 14.50
N VAL A 154 7.10 -0.21 14.37
CA VAL A 154 5.67 0.11 14.56
C VAL A 154 4.77 -0.72 13.63
N LYS A 155 5.14 -0.86 12.35
CA LYS A 155 4.39 -1.72 11.41
C LYS A 155 4.33 -3.18 11.85
N LYS A 156 5.41 -3.70 12.44
CA LYS A 156 5.49 -5.09 12.89
C LYS A 156 4.73 -5.30 14.21
N ASP A 157 5.04 -4.47 15.21
CA ASP A 157 4.63 -4.67 16.59
C ASP A 157 3.20 -4.16 16.85
N GLU A 158 2.81 -3.04 16.23
CA GLU A 158 1.48 -2.45 16.42
C GLU A 158 0.48 -2.81 15.32
N MET A 159 0.96 -3.13 14.09
CA MET A 159 0.10 -3.39 12.92
C MET A 159 0.21 -4.81 12.36
N GLY A 160 0.96 -5.69 13.03
CA GLY A 160 1.05 -7.11 12.69
C GLY A 160 1.64 -7.41 11.31
N HIS A 161 2.38 -6.48 10.69
CA HIS A 161 2.99 -6.74 9.39
C HIS A 161 3.99 -7.91 9.47
N MET A 162 3.92 -8.82 8.50
CA MET A 162 4.83 -9.96 8.35
C MET A 162 6.14 -9.52 7.68
N ILE A 163 7.03 -8.91 8.47
CA ILE A 163 8.34 -8.37 8.06
C ILE A 163 9.48 -9.10 8.77
#